data_AF-A0A936FC39-F1
#
_entry.id   AF-A0A936FC39-F1
#
_cell.length_a   1.000
_cell.length_b   1.000
_cell.length_c   1.000
_cell.angle_alpha   90.00
_cell.angle_beta   90.00
_cell.angle_gamma   90.00
#
_symmetry.space_group_name_H-M   'P 1'
#
loop_
_entity.id
_entity.type
_entity.pdbx_description
1 polymer ?
#
loop_
_entity_poly.entity_id
_entity_poly.type
_entity_poly.pdbx_seq_one_letter_code
_entity_poly.pdbx_strand_id
1 'polypeptide(L)'
;MNNIGIGSSVANGKVSGNANVWMGTQTAQNTIGNANTAIGNFSGVSVKGDNNSALGNVAGNYVTGSNNTAAGNAAGNNVSGGNGNAAFGAGSGSVVTGGNNAAIGFTAGSNVTGSANFAAGNQAGNYVTGDWNVAIGRLAGQGVAGAPLVVNRTVAIGANSSAKSDDSIAVGTSAIAGGAAKTNAIAVGNGAQALGQSSISIGTGNIVSGDRSAAIGDPSLLEGQGSFILGNNNAVNSNATYVIGSGINNLTSGAPAATIVPYGTTATNSVYLGDNSTATTNSGIGTANLTTTYAPGATTTGGLTGTVNSTTIAGVTYGGFAGATSVGAVTVGAAGAVTCPHPPCQ
;
A
#
# COMPACT_ATOMS: atom_id res chain seq x y z
N MET A 1 -40.23 30.24 16.77
CA MET A 1 -38.97 29.99 16.06
C MET A 1 -37.87 30.76 16.78
N ASN A 2 -36.94 30.08 17.44
CA ASN A 2 -35.86 30.73 18.19
C ASN A 2 -34.56 30.63 17.39
N ASN A 3 -34.38 31.49 16.39
CA ASN A 3 -33.19 31.50 15.53
C ASN A 3 -32.52 32.88 15.60
N ILE A 4 -31.20 32.92 15.46
CA ILE A 4 -30.39 34.14 15.44
C ILE A 4 -29.82 34.31 14.03
N GLY A 5 -30.08 35.46 13.40
CA GLY A 5 -29.52 35.82 12.11
C GLY A 5 -28.87 37.20 12.15
N ILE A 6 -27.61 37.31 11.71
CA ILE A 6 -26.83 38.56 11.70
C ILE A 6 -26.19 38.75 10.33
N GLY A 7 -26.53 39.84 9.63
CA GLY A 7 -25.95 40.20 8.33
C GLY A 7 -26.99 40.36 7.23
N SER A 8 -26.54 40.47 5.98
CA SER A 8 -27.41 40.77 4.84
C SER A 8 -28.02 39.51 4.23
N SER A 9 -29.34 39.53 3.98
CA SER A 9 -30.08 38.45 3.31
C SER A 9 -29.92 37.08 3.99
N VAL A 10 -29.76 37.06 5.31
CA VAL A 10 -29.72 35.82 6.10
C VAL A 10 -31.10 35.18 6.09
N ALA A 11 -31.17 33.86 5.88
CA ALA A 11 -32.40 33.09 6.06
C ALA A 11 -33.60 33.57 5.19
N ASN A 12 -33.33 34.05 3.96
CA ASN A 12 -34.32 34.67 3.07
C ASN A 12 -35.09 33.67 2.16
N GLY A 13 -35.14 32.39 2.53
CA GLY A 13 -35.87 31.36 1.81
C GLY A 13 -36.64 30.43 2.75
N LYS A 14 -36.68 29.12 2.46
CA LYS A 14 -37.47 28.17 3.26
C LYS A 14 -36.73 27.77 4.53
N VAL A 15 -37.12 28.38 5.65
CA VAL A 15 -36.51 28.15 6.95
C VAL A 15 -37.51 27.54 7.93
N SER A 16 -37.18 26.40 8.51
CA SER A 16 -37.98 25.71 9.55
C SER A 16 -37.07 25.04 10.58
N GLY A 17 -37.49 25.05 11.84
CA GLY A 17 -36.73 24.56 12.98
C GLY A 17 -36.29 25.68 13.94
N ASN A 18 -35.62 25.28 15.02
CA ASN A 18 -35.27 26.14 16.15
C ASN A 18 -33.79 26.06 16.49
N ALA A 19 -33.31 27.01 17.30
CA ALA A 19 -31.97 27.09 17.84
C ALA A 19 -30.86 27.23 16.78
N ASN A 20 -31.17 27.75 15.59
CA ASN A 20 -30.17 27.97 14.55
C ASN A 20 -29.45 29.32 14.74
N VAL A 21 -28.17 29.38 14.37
CA VAL A 21 -27.33 30.59 14.44
C VAL A 21 -26.68 30.85 13.09
N TRP A 22 -26.95 32.01 12.50
CA TRP A 22 -26.46 32.38 11.19
C TRP A 22 -25.82 33.75 11.19
N MET A 23 -24.63 33.87 10.62
CA MET A 23 -23.89 35.13 10.57
C MET A 23 -23.14 35.31 9.25
N GLY A 24 -23.40 36.40 8.54
CA GLY A 24 -22.76 36.74 7.27
C GLY A 24 -23.75 37.19 6.20
N THR A 25 -23.30 37.18 4.95
CA THR A 25 -24.15 37.52 3.79
C THR A 25 -24.68 36.25 3.15
N GLN A 26 -25.98 36.23 2.88
CA GLN A 26 -26.69 35.16 2.17
C GLN A 26 -26.53 33.77 2.82
N THR A 27 -26.36 33.68 4.12
CA THR A 27 -26.33 32.40 4.85
C THR A 27 -27.73 31.80 4.98
N ALA A 28 -27.80 30.46 5.08
CA ALA A 28 -28.99 29.75 5.52
C ALA A 28 -30.29 29.94 4.72
N GLN A 29 -30.20 30.21 3.40
CA GLN A 29 -31.38 30.47 2.55
C GLN A 29 -32.47 29.39 2.66
N ASN A 30 -32.08 28.11 2.71
CA ASN A 30 -33.01 26.99 2.79
C ASN A 30 -32.58 26.02 3.90
N THR A 31 -32.90 26.36 5.14
CA THR A 31 -32.56 25.52 6.31
C THR A 31 -33.79 24.83 6.87
N ILE A 32 -33.80 23.50 6.85
CA ILE A 32 -34.85 22.67 7.48
C ILE A 32 -34.17 21.81 8.54
N GLY A 33 -34.31 22.20 9.81
CA GLY A 33 -33.73 21.51 10.94
C GLY A 33 -33.38 22.44 12.09
N ASN A 34 -32.92 21.85 13.18
CA ASN A 34 -32.63 22.51 14.44
C ASN A 34 -31.13 22.61 14.68
N ALA A 35 -30.72 23.59 15.50
CA ALA A 35 -29.37 23.69 16.03
C ALA A 35 -28.25 23.77 14.96
N ASN A 36 -28.55 24.30 13.78
CA ASN A 36 -27.55 24.51 12.74
C ASN A 36 -26.84 25.86 12.93
N THR A 37 -25.53 25.86 12.78
CA THR A 37 -24.69 27.06 12.80
C THR A 37 -24.09 27.31 11.42
N ALA A 38 -24.27 28.50 10.85
CA ALA A 38 -23.62 28.90 9.59
C ALA A 38 -23.00 30.29 9.71
N ILE A 39 -21.68 30.38 9.66
CA ILE A 39 -20.91 31.61 9.82
C ILE A 39 -19.98 31.80 8.62
N GLY A 40 -20.17 32.87 7.86
CA GLY A 40 -19.38 33.20 6.68
C GLY A 40 -20.24 33.46 5.45
N ASN A 41 -19.70 34.19 4.48
CA ASN A 41 -20.40 34.57 3.26
C ASN A 41 -20.82 33.32 2.44
N PHE A 42 -22.12 33.19 2.14
CA PHE A 42 -22.74 32.00 1.52
C PHE A 42 -22.48 30.68 2.27
N SER A 43 -22.30 30.68 3.59
CA SER A 43 -22.23 29.42 4.36
C SER A 43 -23.63 28.84 4.61
N GLY A 44 -23.74 27.52 4.60
CA GLY A 44 -24.96 26.80 4.94
C GLY A 44 -26.19 27.18 4.11
N VAL A 45 -26.02 27.60 2.84
CA VAL A 45 -27.11 28.14 1.99
C VAL A 45 -28.30 27.19 1.89
N SER A 46 -28.06 25.88 1.84
CA SER A 46 -29.11 24.86 1.80
C SER A 46 -28.72 23.71 2.70
N VAL A 47 -29.43 23.56 3.82
CA VAL A 47 -29.15 22.55 4.85
C VAL A 47 -30.45 21.86 5.24
N LYS A 48 -30.50 20.53 5.13
CA LYS A 48 -31.61 19.71 5.61
C LYS A 48 -31.08 18.69 6.63
N GLY A 49 -31.35 18.93 7.89
CA GLY A 49 -30.88 18.13 9.01
C GLY A 49 -30.53 19.01 10.21
N ASP A 50 -30.15 18.35 11.30
CA ASP A 50 -29.93 18.99 12.59
C ASP A 50 -28.44 19.06 12.95
N ASN A 51 -28.07 19.99 13.82
CA ASN A 51 -26.73 20.08 14.42
C ASN A 51 -25.57 20.20 13.41
N ASN A 52 -25.80 20.82 12.25
CA ASN A 52 -24.73 21.06 11.28
C ASN A 52 -24.01 22.37 11.60
N SER A 53 -22.68 22.36 11.54
CA SER A 53 -21.83 23.54 11.75
C SER A 53 -21.05 23.87 10.48
N ALA A 54 -21.23 25.06 9.94
CA ALA A 54 -20.55 25.56 8.75
C ALA A 54 -19.84 26.88 9.08
N LEU A 55 -18.51 26.91 8.97
CA LEU A 55 -17.67 28.05 9.27
C LEU A 55 -16.73 28.35 8.10
N GLY A 56 -16.96 29.45 7.40
CA GLY A 56 -16.14 29.88 6.27
C GLY A 56 -16.98 30.24 5.05
N ASN A 57 -16.36 30.89 4.07
CA ASN A 57 -17.06 31.23 2.82
C ASN A 57 -17.47 29.96 2.08
N VAL A 58 -18.74 29.83 1.71
CA VAL A 58 -19.30 28.66 0.96
C VAL A 58 -19.23 27.32 1.73
N ALA A 59 -18.87 27.34 3.02
CA ALA A 59 -18.79 26.13 3.84
C ALA A 59 -20.18 25.51 4.05
N GLY A 60 -20.26 24.18 4.05
CA GLY A 60 -21.48 23.43 4.40
C GLY A 60 -22.67 23.72 3.50
N ASN A 61 -22.46 24.10 2.25
CA ASN A 61 -23.54 24.31 1.29
C ASN A 61 -24.10 22.99 0.78
N TYR A 62 -25.40 22.95 0.52
CA TYR A 62 -26.10 21.78 -0.02
C TYR A 62 -25.84 20.51 0.81
N VAL A 63 -26.04 20.63 2.12
CA VAL A 63 -25.87 19.54 3.08
C VAL A 63 -27.22 18.89 3.37
N THR A 64 -27.27 17.58 3.25
CA THR A 64 -28.39 16.76 3.74
C THR A 64 -27.84 15.74 4.73
N GLY A 65 -28.50 15.63 5.89
CA GLY A 65 -28.00 14.87 7.03
C GLY A 65 -27.69 15.78 8.22
N SER A 66 -27.38 15.15 9.35
CA SER A 66 -27.21 15.78 10.65
C SER A 66 -25.78 15.61 11.19
N ASN A 67 -25.40 16.46 12.14
CA ASN A 67 -24.12 16.40 12.85
C ASN A 67 -22.89 16.55 11.93
N ASN A 68 -23.01 17.27 10.81
CA ASN A 68 -21.87 17.56 9.95
C ASN A 68 -21.15 18.83 10.40
N THR A 69 -19.82 18.81 10.45
CA THR A 69 -18.98 19.97 10.75
C THR A 69 -18.12 20.31 9.54
N ALA A 70 -18.16 21.55 9.09
CA ALA A 70 -17.40 22.06 7.96
C ALA A 70 -16.75 23.39 8.34
N ALA A 71 -15.43 23.47 8.29
CA ALA A 71 -14.66 24.67 8.61
C ALA A 71 -13.57 24.92 7.57
N GLY A 72 -13.69 26.02 6.83
CA GLY A 72 -12.80 26.39 5.73
C GLY A 72 -13.59 26.86 4.51
N ASN A 73 -12.91 27.55 3.59
CA ASN A 73 -13.53 27.96 2.32
C ASN A 73 -14.05 26.72 1.55
N ALA A 74 -15.34 26.67 1.23
CA ALA A 74 -15.99 25.56 0.53
C ALA A 74 -15.82 24.17 1.18
N ALA A 75 -15.44 24.09 2.46
CA ALA A 75 -15.39 22.83 3.19
C ALA A 75 -16.79 22.22 3.32
N GLY A 76 -16.90 20.89 3.24
CA GLY A 76 -18.17 20.18 3.43
C GLY A 76 -19.29 20.60 2.46
N ASN A 77 -18.96 21.12 1.28
CA ASN A 77 -19.94 21.52 0.28
C ASN A 77 -20.44 20.29 -0.52
N ASN A 78 -21.74 20.19 -0.77
CA ASN A 78 -22.42 19.08 -1.45
C ASN A 78 -22.27 17.75 -0.68
N VAL A 79 -22.84 17.68 0.53
CA VAL A 79 -22.89 16.45 1.33
C VAL A 79 -24.28 15.82 1.20
N SER A 80 -24.36 14.61 0.65
CA SER A 80 -25.61 13.91 0.37
C SER A 80 -25.82 12.71 1.29
N GLY A 81 -26.91 12.72 2.07
CA GLY A 81 -27.37 11.60 2.91
C GLY A 81 -26.48 11.25 4.12
N GLY A 82 -25.37 11.95 4.31
CA GLY A 82 -24.34 11.64 5.29
C GLY A 82 -24.52 12.35 6.63
N ASN A 83 -24.49 11.59 7.73
CA ASN A 83 -24.41 12.15 9.08
C ASN A 83 -22.96 12.10 9.58
N GLY A 84 -22.59 13.01 10.48
CA GLY A 84 -21.34 12.89 11.23
C GLY A 84 -20.06 13.14 10.42
N ASN A 85 -20.14 13.83 9.28
CA ASN A 85 -18.94 14.17 8.52
C ASN A 85 -18.23 15.38 9.13
N ALA A 86 -16.90 15.36 9.15
CA ALA A 86 -16.06 16.43 9.67
C ALA A 86 -15.06 16.88 8.61
N ALA A 87 -15.13 18.13 8.16
CA ALA A 87 -14.32 18.70 7.09
C ALA A 87 -13.60 19.96 7.58
N PHE A 88 -12.28 19.92 7.66
CA PHE A 88 -11.43 21.03 8.12
C PHE A 88 -10.37 21.37 7.06
N GLY A 89 -10.48 22.56 6.48
CA GLY A 89 -9.58 23.04 5.42
C GLY A 89 -10.31 23.38 4.14
N ALA A 90 -9.71 24.25 3.32
CA ALA A 90 -10.37 24.73 2.10
C ALA A 90 -10.66 23.57 1.13
N GLY A 91 -11.92 23.46 0.70
CA GLY A 91 -12.43 22.41 -0.18
C GLY A 91 -12.47 21.01 0.41
N SER A 92 -12.06 20.80 1.67
CA SER A 92 -12.08 19.48 2.32
C SER A 92 -13.49 18.91 2.41
N GLY A 93 -13.62 17.57 2.32
CA GLY A 93 -14.90 16.87 2.48
C GLY A 93 -16.01 17.37 1.53
N SER A 94 -15.65 17.90 0.37
CA SER A 94 -16.62 18.37 -0.63
C SER A 94 -17.06 17.24 -1.56
N VAL A 95 -18.32 17.27 -2.00
CA VAL A 95 -18.92 16.24 -2.87
C VAL A 95 -18.82 14.86 -2.19
N VAL A 96 -19.46 14.73 -1.03
CA VAL A 96 -19.44 13.50 -0.23
C VAL A 96 -20.82 12.87 -0.24
N THR A 97 -20.88 11.58 -0.58
CA THR A 97 -22.07 10.74 -0.41
C THR A 97 -21.74 9.64 0.58
N GLY A 98 -22.30 9.71 1.79
CA GLY A 98 -21.98 8.81 2.91
C GLY A 98 -21.66 9.56 4.20
N GLY A 99 -21.57 8.83 5.31
CA GLY A 99 -21.48 9.40 6.66
C GLY A 99 -20.18 9.05 7.39
N ASN A 100 -19.95 9.73 8.52
CA ASN A 100 -18.82 9.51 9.42
C ASN A 100 -17.44 9.66 8.75
N ASN A 101 -17.33 10.47 7.69
CA ASN A 101 -16.05 10.75 7.05
C ASN A 101 -15.36 11.95 7.75
N ALA A 102 -14.06 11.85 7.94
CA ALA A 102 -13.24 12.94 8.49
C ALA A 102 -12.17 13.35 7.48
N ALA A 103 -12.15 14.62 7.12
CA ALA A 103 -11.26 15.20 6.11
C ALA A 103 -10.55 16.44 6.67
N ILE A 104 -9.22 16.42 6.71
CA ILE A 104 -8.39 17.48 7.29
C ILE A 104 -7.30 17.88 6.28
N GLY A 105 -7.33 19.10 5.77
CA GLY A 105 -6.35 19.63 4.83
C GLY A 105 -6.98 20.15 3.54
N PHE A 106 -6.18 20.84 2.72
CA PHE A 106 -6.66 21.40 1.45
C PHE A 106 -7.16 20.30 0.52
N THR A 107 -8.45 20.31 0.19
CA THR A 107 -9.15 19.33 -0.68
C THR A 107 -8.97 17.86 -0.27
N ALA A 108 -8.72 17.61 1.02
CA ALA A 108 -8.73 16.25 1.58
C ALA A 108 -10.14 15.67 1.53
N GLY A 109 -10.29 14.36 1.27
CA GLY A 109 -11.57 13.65 1.32
C GLY A 109 -12.64 14.23 0.39
N SER A 110 -12.26 14.89 -0.70
CA SER A 110 -13.20 15.37 -1.71
C SER A 110 -13.65 14.22 -2.63
N ASN A 111 -14.84 14.33 -3.21
CA ASN A 111 -15.40 13.33 -4.15
C ASN A 111 -15.43 11.91 -3.56
N VAL A 112 -15.85 11.78 -2.30
CA VAL A 112 -15.92 10.49 -1.60
C VAL A 112 -17.33 9.92 -1.70
N THR A 113 -17.43 8.67 -2.16
CA THR A 113 -18.67 7.88 -2.10
C THR A 113 -18.44 6.70 -1.16
N GLY A 114 -18.87 6.83 0.08
CA GLY A 114 -18.60 5.86 1.14
C GLY A 114 -18.60 6.50 2.52
N SER A 115 -18.48 5.65 3.52
CA SER A 115 -18.60 6.02 4.93
C SER A 115 -17.38 5.62 5.75
N ALA A 116 -17.21 6.28 6.89
CA ALA A 116 -16.14 6.00 7.85
C ALA A 116 -14.71 6.09 7.27
N ASN A 117 -14.49 6.99 6.32
CA ASN A 117 -13.16 7.27 5.77
C ASN A 117 -12.47 8.41 6.53
N PHE A 118 -11.17 8.27 6.76
CA PHE A 118 -10.33 9.30 7.36
C PHE A 118 -9.27 9.77 6.35
N ALA A 119 -9.26 11.05 6.01
CA ALA A 119 -8.32 11.67 5.10
C ALA A 119 -7.64 12.88 5.77
N ALA A 120 -6.31 12.88 5.87
CA ALA A 120 -5.53 13.95 6.46
C ALA A 120 -4.31 14.32 5.61
N GLY A 121 -4.31 15.50 5.01
CA GLY A 121 -3.23 15.98 4.14
C GLY A 121 -3.76 16.63 2.86
N ASN A 122 -2.91 17.37 2.18
CA ASN A 122 -3.26 17.99 0.89
C ASN A 122 -3.69 16.90 -0.12
N GLN A 123 -4.94 16.97 -0.58
CA GLN A 123 -5.54 16.03 -1.53
C GLN A 123 -5.56 14.55 -1.09
N ALA A 124 -5.36 14.26 0.21
CA ALA A 124 -5.46 12.90 0.74
C ALA A 124 -6.89 12.35 0.55
N GLY A 125 -7.04 11.07 0.20
CA GLY A 125 -8.34 10.39 0.10
C GLY A 125 -9.33 11.03 -0.88
N ASN A 126 -8.84 11.78 -1.89
CA ASN A 126 -9.70 12.37 -2.91
C ASN A 126 -10.12 11.32 -3.96
N TYR A 127 -11.35 11.40 -4.47
CA TYR A 127 -11.92 10.45 -5.44
C TYR A 127 -11.87 8.99 -4.95
N VAL A 128 -12.39 8.73 -3.75
CA VAL A 128 -12.46 7.38 -3.16
C VAL A 128 -13.89 6.87 -3.17
N THR A 129 -14.06 5.62 -3.59
CA THR A 129 -15.33 4.89 -3.46
C THR A 129 -15.13 3.69 -2.55
N GLY A 130 -15.85 3.64 -1.43
CA GLY A 130 -15.78 2.56 -0.46
C GLY A 130 -15.59 3.06 0.97
N ASP A 131 -15.53 2.10 1.89
CA ASP A 131 -15.70 2.36 3.32
C ASP A 131 -14.44 2.02 4.14
N TRP A 132 -14.32 2.64 5.31
CA TRP A 132 -13.30 2.31 6.32
C TRP A 132 -11.84 2.51 5.85
N ASN A 133 -11.59 3.51 5.00
CA ASN A 133 -10.26 3.78 4.50
C ASN A 133 -9.55 4.88 5.30
N VAL A 134 -8.23 4.74 5.47
CA VAL A 134 -7.36 5.73 6.12
C VAL A 134 -6.35 6.24 5.08
N ALA A 135 -6.30 7.55 4.87
CA ALA A 135 -5.38 8.23 3.97
C ALA A 135 -4.69 9.39 4.69
N ILE A 136 -3.39 9.30 4.95
CA ILE A 136 -2.63 10.32 5.68
C ILE A 136 -1.38 10.72 4.88
N GLY A 137 -1.29 11.99 4.48
CA GLY A 137 -0.18 12.52 3.70
C GLY A 137 -0.64 13.12 2.36
N ARG A 138 0.24 13.92 1.74
CA ARG A 138 -0.05 14.56 0.45
C ARG A 138 -0.33 13.50 -0.62
N LEU A 139 -1.50 13.55 -1.27
CA LEU A 139 -1.97 12.59 -2.28
C LEU A 139 -2.05 11.12 -1.78
N ALA A 140 -2.06 10.86 -0.48
CA ALA A 140 -2.21 9.51 0.04
C ALA A 140 -3.60 8.95 -0.29
N GLY A 141 -3.69 7.69 -0.70
CA GLY A 141 -4.98 7.01 -0.95
C GLY A 141 -5.88 7.72 -1.96
N GLN A 142 -5.30 8.47 -2.90
CA GLN A 142 -6.05 9.26 -3.89
C GLN A 142 -6.41 8.41 -5.12
N GLY A 143 -7.66 8.54 -5.59
CA GLY A 143 -8.08 8.19 -6.95
C GLY A 143 -8.05 9.39 -7.91
N VAL A 144 -8.53 9.23 -9.13
CA VAL A 144 -8.55 10.32 -10.11
C VAL A 144 -9.96 10.55 -10.65
N ALA A 145 -10.21 11.76 -11.17
CA ALA A 145 -11.49 12.06 -11.82
C ALA A 145 -11.76 11.08 -12.97
N GLY A 146 -12.94 10.45 -12.96
CA GLY A 146 -13.32 9.42 -13.93
C GLY A 146 -12.80 8.01 -13.64
N ALA A 147 -11.87 7.85 -12.69
CA ALA A 147 -11.41 6.55 -12.20
C ALA A 147 -11.16 6.64 -10.68
N PRO A 148 -12.23 6.66 -9.87
CA PRO A 148 -12.09 6.70 -8.41
C PRO A 148 -11.36 5.45 -7.92
N LEU A 149 -10.68 5.59 -6.79
CA LEU A 149 -10.07 4.46 -6.09
C LEU A 149 -11.17 3.68 -5.37
N VAL A 150 -11.51 2.50 -5.91
CA VAL A 150 -12.58 1.64 -5.36
C VAL A 150 -11.98 0.64 -4.38
N VAL A 151 -12.05 0.93 -3.08
CA VAL A 151 -11.37 0.16 -2.03
C VAL A 151 -12.10 0.21 -0.68
N ASN A 152 -11.94 -0.84 0.12
CA ASN A 152 -12.44 -0.92 1.49
C ASN A 152 -11.36 -1.34 2.48
N ARG A 153 -11.44 -0.82 3.71
CA ARG A 153 -10.56 -1.22 4.83
C ARG A 153 -9.07 -1.04 4.53
N THR A 154 -8.72 0.02 3.79
CA THR A 154 -7.33 0.29 3.42
C THR A 154 -6.63 1.27 4.37
N VAL A 155 -5.30 1.17 4.43
CA VAL A 155 -4.45 2.14 5.14
C VAL A 155 -3.39 2.64 4.17
N ALA A 156 -3.39 3.94 3.85
CA ALA A 156 -2.38 4.63 3.05
C ALA A 156 -1.79 5.79 3.86
N ILE A 157 -0.55 5.64 4.33
CA ILE A 157 0.13 6.65 5.18
C ILE A 157 1.47 7.00 4.55
N GLY A 158 1.67 8.27 4.17
CA GLY A 158 2.87 8.76 3.50
C GLY A 158 2.53 9.49 2.20
N ALA A 159 3.40 10.40 1.78
CA ALA A 159 3.16 11.17 0.55
C ALA A 159 3.13 10.23 -0.67
N ASN A 160 2.08 10.34 -1.48
CA ASN A 160 1.80 9.48 -2.64
C ASN A 160 1.67 7.97 -2.32
N SER A 161 1.45 7.60 -1.05
CA SER A 161 1.16 6.20 -0.70
C SER A 161 -0.19 5.76 -1.27
N SER A 162 -0.31 4.51 -1.69
CA SER A 162 -1.51 4.00 -2.37
C SER A 162 -1.76 2.53 -2.02
N ALA A 163 -2.77 2.29 -1.18
CA ALA A 163 -3.37 0.97 -1.02
C ALA A 163 -4.49 0.82 -2.08
N LYS A 164 -4.25 0.00 -3.10
CA LYS A 164 -5.02 -0.09 -4.35
C LYS A 164 -6.10 -1.16 -4.37
N SER A 165 -6.23 -1.92 -3.28
CA SER A 165 -7.14 -3.05 -3.17
C SER A 165 -7.62 -3.18 -1.73
N ASP A 166 -8.73 -3.88 -1.53
CA ASP A 166 -9.28 -4.13 -0.21
C ASP A 166 -8.27 -4.77 0.76
N ASP A 167 -8.40 -4.38 2.04
CA ASP A 167 -7.64 -4.92 3.16
C ASP A 167 -6.11 -4.72 3.05
N SER A 168 -5.67 -3.79 2.21
CA SER A 168 -4.25 -3.50 1.98
C SER A 168 -3.71 -2.33 2.82
N ILE A 169 -2.43 -2.42 3.16
CA ILE A 169 -1.70 -1.45 4.00
C ILE A 169 -0.49 -0.94 3.22
N ALA A 170 -0.44 0.35 2.90
CA ALA A 170 0.67 1.06 2.29
C ALA A 170 1.18 2.17 3.23
N VAL A 171 2.34 1.97 3.85
CA VAL A 171 2.94 2.92 4.79
C VAL A 171 4.34 3.32 4.34
N GLY A 172 4.55 4.59 4.00
CA GLY A 172 5.81 5.14 3.50
C GLY A 172 5.57 6.05 2.30
N THR A 173 6.52 6.95 2.03
CA THR A 173 6.48 7.77 0.80
C THR A 173 6.49 6.85 -0.42
N SER A 174 5.53 7.04 -1.33
CA SER A 174 5.37 6.26 -2.55
C SER A 174 5.21 4.74 -2.34
N ALA A 175 4.82 4.29 -1.14
CA ALA A 175 4.50 2.88 -0.90
C ALA A 175 3.23 2.47 -1.67
N ILE A 176 3.23 1.29 -2.27
CA ILE A 176 2.10 0.77 -3.05
C ILE A 176 1.74 -0.63 -2.55
N ALA A 177 0.52 -0.81 -2.06
CA ALA A 177 0.00 -2.11 -1.66
C ALA A 177 -1.22 -2.48 -2.50
N GLY A 178 -1.20 -3.66 -3.11
CA GLY A 178 -2.24 -4.16 -3.99
C GLY A 178 -1.90 -3.95 -5.47
N GLY A 179 -1.87 -5.06 -6.21
CA GLY A 179 -1.97 -5.08 -7.66
C GLY A 179 -3.43 -5.00 -8.13
N ALA A 180 -3.66 -5.04 -9.44
CA ALA A 180 -5.01 -5.07 -9.99
C ALA A 180 -5.83 -6.25 -9.41
N ALA A 181 -6.84 -5.94 -8.60
CA ALA A 181 -7.69 -6.90 -7.88
C ALA A 181 -6.95 -7.88 -6.92
N LYS A 182 -5.75 -7.51 -6.43
CA LYS A 182 -4.96 -8.35 -5.53
C LYS A 182 -4.97 -7.80 -4.11
N THR A 183 -5.83 -8.38 -3.25
CA THR A 183 -6.15 -7.90 -1.89
C THR A 183 -5.14 -8.36 -0.82
N ASN A 184 -5.28 -7.82 0.40
CA ASN A 184 -4.53 -8.21 1.59
C ASN A 184 -3.00 -7.99 1.49
N ALA A 185 -2.57 -6.98 0.73
CA ALA A 185 -1.16 -6.69 0.54
C ALA A 185 -0.63 -5.72 1.62
N ILE A 186 0.62 -5.90 2.04
CA ILE A 186 1.29 -5.06 3.03
C ILE A 186 2.56 -4.49 2.43
N ALA A 187 2.62 -3.18 2.18
CA ALA A 187 3.80 -2.45 1.77
C ALA A 187 4.19 -1.44 2.85
N VAL A 188 5.37 -1.60 3.47
CA VAL A 188 5.85 -0.72 4.53
C VAL A 188 7.29 -0.29 4.25
N GLY A 189 7.49 0.97 3.89
CA GLY A 189 8.78 1.59 3.63
C GLY A 189 8.75 2.55 2.44
N ASN A 190 9.82 3.31 2.25
CA ASN A 190 9.92 4.26 1.13
C ASN A 190 10.00 3.50 -0.20
N GLY A 191 9.02 3.71 -1.07
CA GLY A 191 8.95 3.04 -2.37
C GLY A 191 8.71 1.53 -2.31
N ALA A 192 8.30 0.97 -1.16
CA ALA A 192 7.95 -0.44 -1.05
C ALA A 192 6.71 -0.76 -1.91
N GLN A 193 6.75 -1.85 -2.65
CA GLN A 193 5.65 -2.30 -3.50
C GLN A 193 5.29 -3.76 -3.20
N ALA A 194 4.07 -3.98 -2.71
CA ALA A 194 3.46 -5.29 -2.52
C ALA A 194 2.33 -5.45 -3.54
N LEU A 195 2.65 -6.01 -4.70
CA LEU A 195 1.77 -6.08 -5.87
C LEU A 195 1.08 -7.45 -6.01
N GLY A 196 1.55 -8.48 -5.31
CA GLY A 196 0.92 -9.81 -5.25
C GLY A 196 -0.29 -9.86 -4.31
N GLN A 197 -1.20 -10.81 -4.50
CA GLN A 197 -2.28 -11.08 -3.53
C GLN A 197 -1.67 -11.62 -2.24
N SER A 198 -2.11 -11.12 -1.08
CA SER A 198 -1.55 -11.52 0.22
C SER A 198 -0.03 -11.40 0.28
N SER A 199 0.54 -10.40 -0.41
CA SER A 199 1.99 -10.17 -0.46
C SER A 199 2.45 -9.20 0.61
N ILE A 200 3.72 -9.30 0.99
CA ILE A 200 4.35 -8.46 2.02
C ILE A 200 5.64 -7.86 1.45
N SER A 201 5.82 -6.55 1.55
CA SER A 201 7.00 -5.81 1.11
C SER A 201 7.39 -4.83 2.22
N ILE A 202 8.43 -5.14 3.00
CA ILE A 202 8.84 -4.33 4.16
C ILE A 202 10.30 -3.88 3.99
N GLY A 203 10.53 -2.58 4.08
CA GLY A 203 11.82 -1.92 3.86
C GLY A 203 11.81 -1.04 2.61
N THR A 204 12.97 -0.59 2.17
CA THR A 204 13.07 0.42 1.10
C THR A 204 13.07 -0.25 -0.27
N GLY A 205 12.25 0.27 -1.18
CA GLY A 205 12.33 -0.05 -2.61
C GLY A 205 12.03 -1.49 -3.03
N ASN A 206 11.65 -2.40 -2.12
CA ASN A 206 11.29 -3.78 -2.47
C ASN A 206 10.11 -3.83 -3.44
N ILE A 207 10.12 -4.79 -4.37
CA ILE A 207 9.00 -5.08 -5.28
C ILE A 207 8.63 -6.55 -5.15
N VAL A 208 7.41 -6.81 -4.65
CA VAL A 208 6.88 -8.17 -4.45
C VAL A 208 5.65 -8.36 -5.32
N SER A 209 5.79 -8.96 -6.50
CA SER A 209 4.69 -9.23 -7.44
C SER A 209 4.12 -10.65 -7.33
N GLY A 210 4.87 -11.56 -6.70
CA GLY A 210 4.43 -12.92 -6.41
C GLY A 210 3.29 -12.97 -5.38
N ASP A 211 2.29 -13.80 -5.64
CA ASP A 211 1.18 -14.03 -4.72
C ASP A 211 1.61 -14.88 -3.52
N ARG A 212 1.10 -14.53 -2.33
CA ARG A 212 1.46 -15.16 -1.04
C ARG A 212 2.96 -15.15 -0.76
N SER A 213 3.64 -14.10 -1.21
CA SER A 213 5.10 -13.95 -1.10
C SER A 213 5.47 -12.77 -0.22
N ALA A 214 6.67 -12.79 0.36
CA ALA A 214 7.14 -11.71 1.23
C ALA A 214 8.59 -11.32 0.98
N ALA A 215 8.91 -10.03 0.96
CA ALA A 215 10.28 -9.53 1.00
C ALA A 215 10.45 -8.55 2.17
N ILE A 216 11.49 -8.77 2.96
CA ILE A 216 11.90 -7.90 4.06
C ILE A 216 13.37 -7.54 3.87
N GLY A 217 13.69 -6.26 3.67
CA GLY A 217 15.05 -5.78 3.36
C GLY A 217 15.09 -4.52 2.49
N ASP A 218 16.22 -4.27 1.82
CA ASP A 218 16.45 -3.08 0.99
C ASP A 218 17.51 -3.32 -0.11
N PRO A 219 17.21 -3.12 -1.40
CA PRO A 219 15.96 -3.41 -2.08
C PRO A 219 16.01 -4.82 -2.70
N SER A 220 14.87 -5.51 -2.82
CA SER A 220 14.76 -6.84 -3.40
C SER A 220 13.56 -6.96 -4.35
N LEU A 221 13.71 -7.75 -5.40
CA LEU A 221 12.69 -8.10 -6.39
C LEU A 221 12.22 -9.55 -6.16
N LEU A 222 10.93 -9.75 -5.97
CA LEU A 222 10.30 -11.04 -5.69
C LEU A 222 9.07 -11.25 -6.57
N GLU A 223 9.23 -12.03 -7.63
CA GLU A 223 8.18 -12.34 -8.61
C GLU A 223 7.59 -13.74 -8.40
N GLY A 224 8.35 -14.65 -7.80
CA GLY A 224 7.92 -16.01 -7.50
C GLY A 224 6.76 -16.06 -6.51
N GLN A 225 5.78 -16.95 -6.76
CA GLN A 225 4.64 -17.21 -5.87
C GLN A 225 5.03 -18.10 -4.69
N GLY A 226 4.50 -17.81 -3.50
CA GLY A 226 4.81 -18.56 -2.27
C GLY A 226 6.29 -18.51 -1.90
N SER A 227 6.96 -17.42 -2.26
CA SER A 227 8.40 -17.25 -2.10
C SER A 227 8.69 -16.15 -1.08
N PHE A 228 9.84 -16.23 -0.41
CA PHE A 228 10.15 -15.38 0.74
C PHE A 228 11.59 -14.90 0.67
N ILE A 229 11.81 -13.61 0.92
CA ILE A 229 13.13 -12.99 0.99
C ILE A 229 13.29 -12.29 2.34
N LEU A 230 14.39 -12.59 3.01
CA LEU A 230 14.93 -11.81 4.10
C LEU A 230 16.36 -11.37 3.74
N GLY A 231 16.53 -10.08 3.47
CA GLY A 231 17.81 -9.47 3.10
C GLY A 231 17.73 -8.61 1.85
N ASN A 232 18.88 -8.31 1.28
CA ASN A 232 19.06 -7.14 0.39
C ASN A 232 19.53 -7.54 -1.01
N ASN A 233 19.21 -6.73 -2.01
CA ASN A 233 19.69 -6.92 -3.38
C ASN A 233 19.38 -8.32 -3.96
N ASN A 234 18.24 -8.92 -3.61
CA ASN A 234 17.86 -10.25 -4.10
C ASN A 234 16.90 -10.13 -5.30
N ALA A 235 16.98 -11.08 -6.24
CA ALA A 235 16.07 -11.18 -7.39
C ALA A 235 15.53 -12.61 -7.53
N VAL A 236 14.33 -12.87 -7.02
CA VAL A 236 13.74 -14.22 -7.01
C VAL A 236 12.53 -14.27 -7.94
N ASN A 237 12.61 -15.07 -9.00
CA ASN A 237 11.54 -15.23 -9.98
C ASN A 237 10.91 -16.63 -9.97
N SER A 238 11.41 -17.55 -9.15
CA SER A 238 10.88 -18.90 -9.00
C SER A 238 9.92 -19.05 -7.82
N ASN A 239 8.94 -19.94 -7.97
CA ASN A 239 7.96 -20.24 -6.95
C ASN A 239 8.54 -21.12 -5.84
N ALA A 240 7.96 -21.01 -4.64
CA ALA A 240 8.34 -21.77 -3.45
C ALA A 240 9.83 -21.62 -3.10
N THR A 241 10.38 -20.43 -3.27
CA THR A 241 11.80 -20.14 -3.05
C THR A 241 11.98 -19.27 -1.81
N TYR A 242 12.88 -19.67 -0.92
CA TYR A 242 13.13 -19.01 0.36
C TYR A 242 14.56 -18.50 0.39
N VAL A 243 14.75 -17.21 0.66
CA VAL A 243 16.04 -16.53 0.68
C VAL A 243 16.26 -15.91 2.04
N ILE A 244 17.42 -16.16 2.62
CA ILE A 244 17.96 -15.46 3.79
C ILE A 244 19.40 -15.06 3.45
N GLY A 245 19.61 -13.81 3.04
CA GLY A 245 20.91 -13.35 2.57
C GLY A 245 20.81 -12.20 1.57
N SER A 246 21.93 -11.86 0.93
CA SER A 246 22.00 -10.73 0.00
C SER A 246 22.56 -11.11 -1.36
N GLY A 247 22.15 -10.42 -2.43
CA GLY A 247 22.74 -10.60 -3.77
C GLY A 247 22.34 -11.88 -4.49
N ILE A 248 21.30 -12.58 -4.02
CA ILE A 248 20.82 -13.81 -4.67
C ILE A 248 20.25 -13.48 -6.05
N ASN A 249 20.82 -14.10 -7.09
CA ASN A 249 20.39 -13.98 -8.50
C ASN A 249 20.31 -12.52 -9.01
N ASN A 250 21.07 -11.60 -8.43
CA ASN A 250 21.10 -10.19 -8.82
C ASN A 250 22.49 -9.78 -9.33
N LEU A 251 22.57 -9.31 -10.59
CA LEU A 251 23.80 -8.82 -11.23
C LEU A 251 24.19 -7.39 -10.83
N THR A 252 23.31 -6.66 -10.14
CA THR A 252 23.46 -5.23 -9.87
C THR A 252 23.37 -4.93 -8.39
N SER A 253 24.51 -4.61 -7.76
CA SER A 253 24.56 -4.19 -6.36
C SER A 253 24.12 -2.74 -6.19
N GLY A 254 23.19 -2.46 -5.26
CA GLY A 254 22.81 -1.08 -4.91
C GLY A 254 21.93 -0.37 -5.94
N ALA A 255 21.37 -1.10 -6.89
CA ALA A 255 20.38 -0.57 -7.83
C ALA A 255 18.96 -0.62 -7.20
N PRO A 256 18.06 0.34 -7.49
CA PRO A 256 16.65 0.23 -7.11
C PRO A 256 16.02 -1.08 -7.60
N ALA A 257 15.07 -1.68 -6.87
CA ALA A 257 14.47 -2.96 -7.29
C ALA A 257 13.84 -2.91 -8.69
N ALA A 258 13.31 -1.76 -9.12
CA ALA A 258 12.76 -1.57 -10.46
C ALA A 258 13.79 -1.74 -11.59
N THR A 259 15.08 -1.70 -11.26
CA THR A 259 16.21 -1.87 -12.18
C THR A 259 16.99 -3.17 -11.94
N ILE A 260 16.61 -3.97 -10.94
CA ILE A 260 17.20 -5.28 -10.71
C ILE A 260 16.86 -6.16 -11.91
N VAL A 261 17.89 -6.67 -12.58
CA VAL A 261 17.77 -7.67 -13.64
C VAL A 261 18.17 -9.02 -13.07
N PRO A 262 17.28 -10.02 -13.03
CA PRO A 262 17.63 -11.37 -12.62
C PRO A 262 18.79 -11.93 -13.46
N TYR A 263 19.81 -12.52 -12.82
CA TYR A 263 20.94 -13.19 -13.50
C TYR A 263 20.48 -14.41 -14.32
N GLY A 264 19.36 -15.01 -13.93
CA GLY A 264 18.67 -16.08 -14.61
C GLY A 264 17.39 -16.47 -13.86
N THR A 265 16.95 -17.70 -14.02
CA THR A 265 15.83 -18.28 -13.25
C THR A 265 16.35 -19.00 -12.02
N THR A 266 15.93 -18.55 -10.83
CA THR A 266 16.21 -19.28 -9.58
C THR A 266 15.57 -20.68 -9.63
N ALA A 267 16.15 -21.65 -8.93
CA ALA A 267 15.58 -22.98 -8.81
C ALA A 267 14.29 -22.93 -7.95
N THR A 268 13.23 -23.57 -8.44
CA THR A 268 11.97 -23.70 -7.69
C THR A 268 12.17 -24.56 -6.44
N ASN A 269 11.27 -24.41 -5.45
CA ASN A 269 11.27 -25.23 -4.23
C ASN A 269 12.63 -25.27 -3.50
N SER A 270 13.34 -24.14 -3.48
CA SER A 270 14.73 -24.05 -3.03
C SER A 270 14.91 -23.06 -1.89
N VAL A 271 15.96 -23.26 -1.11
CA VAL A 271 16.36 -22.42 0.01
C VAL A 271 17.77 -21.87 -0.22
N TYR A 272 17.94 -20.55 -0.13
CA TYR A 272 19.20 -19.84 -0.31
C TYR A 272 19.59 -19.18 1.01
N LEU A 273 20.76 -19.52 1.54
CA LEU A 273 21.30 -18.97 2.79
C LEU A 273 22.68 -18.32 2.55
N GLY A 274 22.82 -17.07 2.95
CA GLY A 274 24.07 -16.31 2.87
C GLY A 274 24.15 -15.40 1.65
N ASP A 275 25.28 -14.72 1.51
CA ASP A 275 25.47 -13.70 0.48
C ASP A 275 25.97 -14.30 -0.84
N ASN A 276 25.42 -13.81 -1.96
CA ASN A 276 25.77 -14.19 -3.34
C ASN A 276 25.65 -15.69 -3.64
N SER A 277 24.80 -16.42 -2.90
CA SER A 277 24.48 -17.81 -3.22
C SER A 277 23.60 -17.88 -4.48
N THR A 278 23.81 -18.87 -5.35
CA THR A 278 22.91 -19.12 -6.48
C THR A 278 22.64 -20.61 -6.70
N ALA A 279 21.45 -20.89 -7.23
CA ALA A 279 20.97 -22.17 -7.74
C ALA A 279 20.01 -21.83 -8.88
N THR A 280 20.28 -22.33 -10.08
CA THR A 280 19.51 -22.01 -11.29
C THR A 280 18.82 -23.27 -11.85
N THR A 281 17.67 -23.10 -12.51
CA THR A 281 17.00 -24.22 -13.19
C THR A 281 17.87 -24.79 -14.31
N ASN A 282 17.81 -26.11 -14.55
CA ASN A 282 18.52 -26.83 -15.63
C ASN A 282 20.05 -26.83 -15.59
N SER A 283 20.65 -26.39 -14.48
CA SER A 283 22.08 -26.46 -14.29
C SER A 283 22.49 -27.80 -13.69
N GLY A 284 23.03 -28.68 -14.52
CA GLY A 284 23.85 -29.80 -14.04
C GLY A 284 25.05 -29.29 -13.23
N ILE A 285 25.69 -30.20 -12.50
CA ILE A 285 26.89 -29.96 -11.69
C ILE A 285 27.89 -29.08 -12.48
N GLY A 286 28.17 -27.85 -12.02
CA GLY A 286 29.26 -27.01 -12.55
C GLY A 286 28.91 -25.74 -13.34
N THR A 287 27.73 -25.13 -13.21
CA THR A 287 27.44 -23.76 -13.75
C THR A 287 27.26 -22.71 -12.66
N ALA A 288 27.26 -21.42 -13.03
CA ALA A 288 28.02 -20.43 -12.30
C ALA A 288 27.31 -19.64 -11.17
N ASN A 289 28.07 -19.39 -10.09
CA ASN A 289 27.68 -18.70 -8.84
C ASN A 289 28.01 -17.18 -8.94
N LEU A 290 27.94 -16.32 -7.93
CA LEU A 290 28.50 -14.94 -8.06
C LEU A 290 29.68 -14.77 -7.09
N THR A 291 30.85 -14.40 -7.59
CA THR A 291 32.03 -14.03 -6.79
C THR A 291 31.71 -12.80 -5.93
N THR A 292 32.58 -12.49 -4.98
CA THR A 292 32.50 -11.24 -4.18
C THR A 292 32.52 -9.95 -5.02
N THR A 293 32.82 -10.04 -6.31
CA THR A 293 32.79 -8.95 -7.29
C THR A 293 31.61 -9.06 -8.26
N TYR A 294 30.59 -9.87 -7.95
CA TYR A 294 29.42 -10.10 -8.80
C TYR A 294 29.76 -10.70 -10.18
N ALA A 295 30.84 -11.50 -10.27
CA ALA A 295 31.22 -12.24 -11.48
C ALA A 295 30.80 -13.72 -11.38
N PRO A 296 30.49 -14.45 -12.46
CA PRO A 296 30.08 -15.85 -12.39
C PRO A 296 31.12 -16.81 -11.69
N GLY A 297 30.73 -17.65 -10.71
CA GLY A 297 31.50 -18.57 -9.82
C GLY A 297 31.06 -20.05 -9.89
N ALA A 298 31.09 -20.93 -8.87
CA ALA A 298 30.61 -22.35 -8.96
C ALA A 298 29.51 -22.72 -7.91
N THR A 299 28.36 -23.29 -8.33
CA THR A 299 27.12 -23.45 -7.52
C THR A 299 26.96 -24.81 -6.81
N THR A 300 26.06 -24.88 -5.83
CA THR A 300 25.49 -26.13 -5.32
C THR A 300 24.17 -26.42 -6.04
N THR A 301 24.00 -27.62 -6.57
CA THR A 301 22.87 -27.98 -7.44
C THR A 301 21.60 -28.31 -6.66
N GLY A 302 20.47 -27.71 -7.05
CA GLY A 302 19.17 -28.38 -7.00
C GLY A 302 18.77 -28.68 -8.43
N GLY A 303 18.87 -29.94 -8.84
CA GLY A 303 18.71 -30.31 -10.24
C GLY A 303 18.17 -31.72 -10.39
N LEU A 304 17.27 -31.87 -11.36
CA LEU A 304 16.60 -33.09 -11.82
C LEU A 304 17.54 -34.26 -12.20
N THR A 305 18.85 -34.06 -12.19
CA THR A 305 19.87 -35.08 -12.48
C THR A 305 20.80 -35.23 -11.28
N GLY A 306 20.63 -36.36 -10.59
CA GLY A 306 21.31 -36.65 -9.33
C GLY A 306 20.54 -37.72 -8.57
N THR A 307 20.31 -38.86 -9.23
CA THR A 307 19.65 -39.99 -8.58
C THR A 307 20.64 -40.66 -7.64
N VAL A 308 20.53 -40.39 -6.34
CA VAL A 308 21.19 -41.26 -5.34
C VAL A 308 20.40 -42.56 -5.34
N ASN A 309 20.71 -43.43 -6.28
CA ASN A 309 20.08 -44.75 -6.39
C ASN A 309 20.60 -45.69 -5.31
N SER A 310 21.87 -45.53 -4.97
CA SER A 310 22.51 -46.25 -3.89
C SER A 310 23.77 -45.55 -3.40
N THR A 311 24.21 -45.90 -2.20
CA THR A 311 25.56 -45.62 -1.69
C THR A 311 26.09 -46.85 -0.98
N THR A 312 27.40 -47.02 -0.93
CA THR A 312 28.04 -48.14 -0.23
C THR A 312 28.86 -47.61 0.93
N ILE A 313 28.49 -48.00 2.15
CA ILE A 313 29.23 -47.65 3.37
C ILE A 313 29.77 -48.95 3.94
N ALA A 314 31.11 -49.06 4.05
CA ALA A 314 31.80 -50.24 4.57
C ALA A 314 31.35 -51.57 3.92
N GLY A 315 31.09 -51.56 2.61
CA GLY A 315 30.70 -52.75 1.84
C GLY A 315 29.20 -53.07 1.86
N VAL A 316 28.38 -52.33 2.61
CA VAL A 316 26.91 -52.47 2.60
C VAL A 316 26.32 -51.43 1.66
N THR A 317 25.58 -51.90 0.65
CA THR A 317 24.86 -51.03 -0.29
C THR A 317 23.49 -50.67 0.28
N TYR A 318 23.27 -49.37 0.46
CA TYR A 318 21.99 -48.77 0.83
C TYR A 318 21.36 -48.19 -0.44
N GLY A 319 20.08 -48.47 -0.69
CA GLY A 319 19.35 -47.97 -1.86
C GLY A 319 17.88 -47.70 -1.53
N GLY A 320 17.11 -47.22 -2.50
CA GLY A 320 15.70 -46.88 -2.31
C GLY A 320 15.49 -45.59 -1.49
N PHE A 321 16.43 -44.65 -1.56
CA PHE A 321 16.33 -43.38 -0.85
C PHE A 321 15.09 -42.59 -1.32
N ALA A 322 14.29 -42.11 -0.36
CA ALA A 322 13.25 -41.13 -0.64
C ALA A 322 13.90 -39.84 -1.18
N GLY A 323 13.34 -39.24 -2.24
CA GLY A 323 13.92 -38.04 -2.87
C GLY A 323 14.99 -38.33 -3.93
N ALA A 324 14.98 -39.51 -4.54
CA ALA A 324 15.88 -39.90 -5.62
C ALA A 324 15.91 -38.90 -6.80
N THR A 325 14.87 -38.11 -7.02
CA THR A 325 14.91 -36.96 -7.93
C THR A 325 14.78 -35.68 -7.11
N SER A 326 15.82 -34.85 -7.09
CA SER A 326 15.78 -33.53 -6.43
C SER A 326 14.76 -32.63 -7.13
N VAL A 327 13.84 -32.06 -6.34
CA VAL A 327 12.84 -31.07 -6.78
C VAL A 327 13.29 -29.63 -6.44
N GLY A 328 14.36 -29.46 -5.66
CA GLY A 328 14.92 -28.16 -5.25
C GLY A 328 16.28 -28.27 -4.55
N ALA A 329 16.90 -27.12 -4.25
CA ALA A 329 18.23 -26.99 -3.63
C ALA A 329 18.18 -26.39 -2.23
N VAL A 330 19.17 -26.70 -1.39
CA VAL A 330 19.55 -25.85 -0.26
C VAL A 330 20.99 -25.39 -0.50
N THR A 331 21.20 -24.09 -0.68
CA THR A 331 22.53 -23.52 -0.93
C THR A 331 22.97 -22.66 0.25
N VAL A 332 24.21 -22.83 0.72
CA VAL A 332 24.80 -22.04 1.80
C VAL A 332 26.10 -21.36 1.34
N GLY A 333 26.28 -20.08 1.70
CA GLY A 333 27.56 -19.35 1.56
C GLY A 333 27.81 -18.68 0.21
N ALA A 334 28.88 -17.87 0.16
CA ALA A 334 29.32 -17.15 -1.03
C ALA A 334 30.18 -18.01 -1.96
N ALA A 335 30.14 -17.72 -3.26
CA ALA A 335 31.02 -18.41 -4.21
C ALA A 335 32.49 -18.05 -3.99
N GLY A 336 33.34 -19.07 -3.79
CA GLY A 336 34.77 -18.95 -4.05
C GLY A 336 35.68 -18.50 -2.91
N ALA A 337 35.30 -18.63 -1.63
CA ALA A 337 36.31 -18.58 -0.56
C ALA A 337 37.06 -19.93 -0.50
N VAL A 338 37.95 -20.17 -1.46
CA VAL A 338 38.93 -21.27 -1.35
C VAL A 338 39.95 -20.87 -0.30
N THR A 339 39.70 -21.21 0.97
CA THR A 339 40.79 -21.30 1.95
C THR A 339 41.43 -22.67 1.75
N CYS A 340 42.62 -22.68 1.12
CA CYS A 340 43.44 -23.90 1.03
C CYS A 340 43.60 -24.50 2.44
N PRO A 341 43.14 -25.74 2.70
CA PRO A 341 43.29 -26.36 4.01
C PRO A 341 44.75 -26.76 4.31
N HIS A 342 45.63 -26.77 3.30
CA HIS A 342 47.03 -27.16 3.48
C HIS A 342 47.97 -26.60 2.39
N PRO A 343 49.09 -25.95 2.74
CA PRO A 343 50.20 -25.64 1.82
C PRO A 343 51.13 -26.86 1.60
N PRO A 344 52.02 -26.88 0.58
CA PRO A 344 52.28 -25.84 -0.42
C PRO A 344 51.83 -26.22 -1.84
N CYS A 345 51.47 -25.19 -2.62
CA CYS A 345 51.25 -25.28 -4.05
C CYS A 345 52.58 -25.52 -4.77
N GLN A 346 52.65 -26.61 -5.54
CA GLN A 346 53.54 -26.72 -6.70
C GLN A 346 52.71 -26.53 -7.97
#